data_AF-A0A9X9PZZ3-F1
#
_entry.id   AF-A0A9X9PZZ3-F1
#
_cell.length_a   1.000
_cell.length_b   1.000
_cell.length_c   1.000
_cell.angle_alpha   90.00
_cell.angle_beta   90.00
_cell.angle_gamma   90.00
#
_symmetry.space_group_name_H-M   'P 1'
#
loop_
_entity.id
_entity.type
_entity.pdbx_description
1 polymer ?
#
loop_
_entity_poly.entity_id
_entity_poly.type
_entity_poly.pdbx_seq_one_letter_code
_entity_poly.pdbx_strand_id
1 'polypeptide(L)' 'MAWATVLLMLLCHCTGSLSQAVLTQPPSLSASLGSSSRLTCTLSRDISVGGKTMYWYQQKPGSPPRFFLYYYSDSDK' A
#
# COMPACT_ATOMS: atom_id res chain seq x y z
N MET A 1 43.38 -9.55 -9.52
CA MET A 1 42.07 -10.17 -9.83
C MET A 1 41.14 -10.27 -8.62
N ALA A 2 41.63 -10.62 -7.41
CA ALA A 2 40.82 -10.67 -6.17
C ALA A 2 40.18 -9.33 -5.72
N TRP A 3 40.77 -8.19 -6.12
CA TRP A 3 40.21 -6.86 -5.82
C TRP A 3 38.87 -6.59 -6.51
N ALA A 4 38.70 -7.07 -7.74
CA ALA A 4 37.49 -6.89 -8.53
C ALA A 4 36.34 -7.71 -7.93
N THR A 5 36.64 -8.91 -7.42
CA THR A 5 35.65 -9.76 -6.73
C THR A 5 35.27 -9.17 -5.37
N VAL A 6 36.21 -8.60 -4.61
CA VAL A 6 35.90 -7.91 -3.34
C VAL A 6 35.05 -6.66 -3.60
N LEU A 7 35.37 -5.88 -4.62
CA LEU A 7 34.59 -4.70 -5.02
C LEU A 7 33.16 -5.09 -5.45
N LEU A 8 33.01 -6.15 -6.24
CA LEU A 8 31.70 -6.67 -6.68
C LEU A 8 30.84 -7.12 -5.49
N MET A 9 31.44 -7.81 -4.51
CA MET A 9 30.73 -8.25 -3.31
C MET A 9 30.28 -7.04 -2.48
N LEU A 10 31.15 -6.03 -2.30
CA LEU A 10 30.80 -4.80 -1.58
C LEU A 10 29.64 -4.06 -2.26
N LEU A 11 29.67 -3.94 -3.60
CA LEU A 11 28.60 -3.33 -4.39
C LEU A 11 27.27 -4.09 -4.25
N CYS A 12 27.31 -5.43 -4.25
CA CYS A 12 26.12 -6.28 -4.10
C CYS A 12 25.47 -6.14 -2.71
N HIS A 13 26.29 -5.98 -1.66
CA HIS A 13 25.82 -5.79 -0.28
C HIS A 13 25.28 -4.39 0.01
N CYS A 14 25.53 -3.39 -0.84
CA CYS A 14 25.01 -2.02 -0.67
C CYS A 14 23.70 -1.75 -1.41
N THR A 15 23.25 -2.66 -2.29
CA THR A 15 21.96 -2.56 -2.97
C THR A 15 20.83 -3.15 -2.13
N GLY A 16 20.57 -2.55 -0.96
CA GLY A 16 19.31 -2.76 -0.25
C GLY A 16 18.20 -2.02 -1.01
N SER A 17 17.38 -2.73 -1.78
CA SER A 17 16.17 -2.15 -2.37
C SER A 17 15.07 -2.12 -1.32
N LEU A 18 14.82 -0.94 -0.73
CA LEU A 18 13.65 -0.71 0.12
C LEU A 18 12.44 -0.47 -0.80
N SER A 19 11.65 -1.51 -1.05
CA SER A 19 10.35 -1.30 -1.73
C SER A 19 9.40 -0.58 -0.77
N GLN A 20 8.94 0.61 -1.16
CA GLN A 20 7.96 1.36 -0.38
C GLN A 20 6.58 0.75 -0.59
N ALA A 21 5.81 0.58 0.48
CA ALA A 21 4.41 0.21 0.40
C ALA A 21 3.61 1.30 -0.33
N VAL A 22 2.90 0.93 -1.39
CA VAL A 22 2.06 1.87 -2.17
C VAL A 22 0.62 1.37 -2.18
N LEU A 23 -0.32 2.27 -1.90
CA LEU A 23 -1.76 2.04 -2.05
C LEU A 23 -2.24 2.72 -3.34
N THR A 24 -2.88 1.95 -4.23
CA THR A 24 -3.46 2.46 -5.48
C THR A 24 -4.97 2.43 -5.41
N GLN A 25 -5.62 3.55 -5.78
CA GLN A 25 -7.07 3.70 -5.82
C GLN A 25 -7.50 4.33 -7.16
N PRO A 26 -8.77 4.15 -7.58
CA PRO A 26 -9.33 4.89 -8.70
C PRO A 26 -9.17 6.41 -8.50
N PRO A 27 -8.85 7.19 -9.56
CA PRO A 27 -8.66 8.63 -9.43
C PRO A 27 -9.95 9.37 -9.09
N SER A 28 -11.11 8.81 -9.49
CA SER A 28 -12.44 9.34 -9.19
C SER A 28 -13.48 8.25 -9.35
N LEU A 29 -14.60 8.38 -8.64
CA LEU A 29 -15.77 7.53 -8.79
C LEU A 29 -17.04 8.37 -8.63
N SER A 30 -18.07 8.07 -9.42
CA SER A 30 -19.39 8.70 -9.33
C SER A 30 -20.46 7.62 -9.21
N ALA A 31 -21.54 7.94 -8.51
CA ALA A 31 -22.64 7.01 -8.29
C ALA A 31 -23.95 7.76 -8.09
N SER A 32 -25.04 7.11 -8.46
CA SER A 32 -26.40 7.65 -8.30
C SER A 32 -26.80 7.67 -6.82
N LEU A 33 -27.64 8.62 -6.46
CA LEU A 33 -28.17 8.72 -5.10
C LEU A 33 -28.89 7.42 -4.71
N GLY A 34 -28.60 6.89 -3.52
CA GLY A 34 -29.18 5.62 -3.03
C GLY A 34 -28.54 4.36 -3.60
N SER A 35 -27.58 4.47 -4.53
CA SER A 35 -26.82 3.31 -5.03
C SER A 35 -25.59 3.01 -4.18
N SER A 36 -25.20 1.73 -4.12
CA SER A 36 -23.96 1.30 -3.51
C SER A 36 -22.78 1.51 -4.46
N SER A 37 -21.68 2.02 -3.93
CA SER A 37 -20.42 2.23 -4.65
C SER A 37 -19.31 1.34 -4.09
N ARG A 38 -18.39 0.91 -4.95
CA ARG A 38 -17.21 0.14 -4.56
C ARG A 38 -15.93 0.89 -4.93
N LEU A 39 -15.24 1.41 -3.93
CA LEU A 39 -13.91 1.99 -4.08
C LEU A 39 -12.86 0.90 -3.82
N THR A 40 -12.02 0.62 -4.81
CA THR A 40 -10.98 -0.41 -4.69
C THR A 40 -9.68 0.22 -4.21
N CYS A 41 -9.01 -0.43 -3.25
CA CYS A 41 -7.67 -0.07 -2.81
C CYS A 41 -6.77 -1.28 -2.96
N THR A 42 -5.67 -1.13 -3.70
CA THR A 42 -4.70 -2.19 -3.96
C THR A 42 -3.38 -1.85 -3.31
N LEU A 43 -2.91 -2.71 -2.41
CA LEU A 43 -1.57 -2.65 -1.83
C LEU A 43 -0.55 -3.25 -2.80
N SER A 44 0.66 -2.69 -2.83
CA SER A 44 1.79 -3.19 -3.62
C SER A 44 1.94 -4.72 -3.51
N ARG A 45 2.15 -5.39 -4.65
CA ARG A 45 2.09 -6.86 -4.78
C ARG A 45 2.96 -7.62 -3.82
N ASP A 46 4.10 -7.04 -3.43
CA ASP A 46 5.08 -7.69 -2.56
C ASP A 46 4.65 -7.65 -1.07
N ILE A 47 3.48 -7.09 -0.77
CA ILE A 47 2.97 -6.92 0.59
C ILE A 47 1.57 -7.55 0.71
N SER A 48 1.45 -8.57 1.56
CA SER A 48 0.15 -9.17 1.90
C SER A 48 -0.75 -8.19 2.67
N VAL A 49 -2.05 -8.22 2.42
CA VAL A 49 -3.04 -7.51 3.25
C VAL A 49 -3.33 -8.27 4.55
N GLY A 50 -3.09 -9.58 4.56
CA GLY A 50 -3.28 -10.43 5.74
C GLY A 50 -2.39 -10.01 6.91
N GLY A 51 -2.94 -10.10 8.12
CA GLY A 51 -2.28 -9.69 9.37
C GLY A 51 -2.08 -8.18 9.52
N LYS A 52 -2.67 -7.37 8.63
CA LYS A 52 -2.57 -5.90 8.65
C LYS A 52 -3.93 -5.24 8.84
N THR A 53 -3.97 -4.20 9.67
CA THR A 53 -5.14 -3.35 9.83
C THR A 53 -5.09 -2.21 8.82
N MET A 54 -6.09 -2.13 7.95
CA MET A 54 -6.28 -1.07 6.97
C MET A 54 -7.27 -0.05 7.50
N TYR A 55 -6.85 1.21 7.61
CA TYR A 55 -7.70 2.30 8.07
C TYR A 55 -8.20 3.12 6.88
N TRP A 56 -9.50 3.36 6.84
CA TRP A 56 -10.15 4.20 5.87
C TRP A 56 -10.57 5.52 6.52
N TYR A 57 -10.23 6.62 5.85
CA TYR A 57 -10.60 7.97 6.26
C TYR A 57 -11.41 8.63 5.16
N GLN A 58 -12.48 9.32 5.56
CA GLN A 58 -13.26 10.15 4.67
C GLN A 58 -12.87 11.61 4.86
N GLN A 59 -12.58 12.30 3.76
CA GLN A 59 -12.36 13.74 3.75
C GLN A 59 -13.37 14.42 2.83
N LYS A 60 -14.09 15.41 3.36
CA LYS A 60 -14.93 16.32 2.57
C LYS A 60 -14.10 17.56 2.21
N PRO A 61 -14.36 18.23 1.08
CA PRO A 61 -13.69 19.48 0.74
C PRO A 61 -13.76 20.49 1.90
N GLY A 62 -12.61 21.07 2.27
CA GLY A 62 -12.50 22.05 3.36
C GLY A 62 -12.60 21.48 4.79
N SER A 63 -12.72 20.16 4.97
CA SER A 63 -12.78 19.51 6.28
C SER A 63 -11.54 18.66 6.57
N PRO A 64 -11.18 18.44 7.85
CA PRO A 64 -10.14 17.48 8.20
C PRO A 64 -10.57 16.04 7.88
N PRO A 65 -9.63 15.11 7.67
CA PRO A 65 -9.93 13.69 7.56
C PRO A 65 -10.67 13.18 8.80
N ARG A 66 -11.69 12.34 8.57
CA ARG A 66 -12.45 11.67 9.63
C ARG A 66 -12.33 10.18 9.46
N PHE A 67 -12.13 9.47 10.57
CA PHE A 67 -12.15 8.02 10.56
C PHE A 67 -13.49 7.51 10.00
N PHE A 68 -13.42 6.57 9.07
CA PHE A 68 -14.60 6.00 8.42
C PHE A 68 -14.80 4.55 8.87
N LEU A 69 -13.80 3.70 8.66
CA LEU A 69 -13.80 2.30 9.11
C LEU A 69 -12.37 1.74 9.17
N TYR A 70 -12.20 0.60 9.83
CA TYR A 70 -11.01 -0.23 9.68
C TYR A 70 -11.39 -1.60 9.13
N TYR A 71 -10.44 -2.24 8.46
CA TYR A 71 -10.54 -3.59 7.94
C TYR A 71 -9.32 -4.39 8.36
N TYR A 72 -9.54 -5.59 8.88
CA TYR A 72 -8.49 -6.55 9.22
C TYR A 72 -8.85 -7.89 8.57
N SER A 73 -7.90 -8.48 7.86
CA SER A 73 -7.97 -9.86 7.41
C SER A 73 -6.89 -10.64 8.11
N ASP A 74 -7.25 -11.79 8.65
CA ASP A 74 -6.26 -12.72 9.16
C ASP A 74 -5.40 -13.27 8.01
N SER A 75 -4.14 -13.57 8.31
CA SER A 75 -3.18 -14.13 7.35
C SER A 75 -3.31 -15.64 7.15
N ASP A 76 -3.99 -16.36 8.05
CA ASP A 76 -4.11 -17.82 8.04
C ASP A 76 -5.33 -18.33 7.25
N LYS A 77 -5.75 -17.60 6.21
CA LYS A 77 -6.81 -18.01 5.27
C LYS A 77 -6.37 -17.97 3.82
#